data_AF-A0A453M4B1-F1
#
_entry.id   AF-A0A453M4B1-F1
#
_cell.length_a   1.000
_cell.length_b   1.000
_cell.length_c   1.000
_cell.angle_alpha   90.00
_cell.angle_beta   90.00
_cell.angle_gamma   90.00
#
_symmetry.space_group_name_H-M   'P 1'
#
loop_
_entity.id
_entity.type
_entity.pdbx_description
1 polymer ?
#
loop_
_entity_poly.entity_id
_entity_poly.type
_entity_poly.pdbx_seq_one_letter_code
_entity_poly.pdbx_strand_id
1 'polypeptide(L)'
;QDSKAQITALHLIIGTLQRMNIFGVENRDTLTHKTTGYSAKLLKKPDQCRAVYACSHLFWTDDQDGIMDGERVLLCLKRALRIANAAQQMANVSKGSSGSVILFIEILNKYLYFFEKGIPQITNTVIQDLIELIRTEKQNDSSASDPSAEAFFASTLRYIEFQKQKGGSIGEKYEQIKAS
;
A
#
# COMPACT_ATOMS: atom_id res chain seq x y z
N GLN A 1 -25.16 -9.64 -1.90
CA GLN A 1 -24.49 -8.65 -2.79
C GLN A 1 -23.18 -9.26 -3.28
N ASP A 2 -22.86 -9.09 -4.56
CA ASP A 2 -21.64 -9.63 -5.14
C ASP A 2 -20.41 -8.83 -4.68
N SER A 3 -19.66 -9.39 -3.73
CA SER A 3 -18.45 -8.78 -3.17
C SER A 3 -17.40 -8.46 -4.24
N LYS A 4 -17.32 -9.23 -5.34
CA LYS A 4 -16.35 -8.97 -6.41
C LYS A 4 -16.75 -7.73 -7.21
N ALA A 5 -18.03 -7.60 -7.56
CA ALA A 5 -18.55 -6.43 -8.25
C ALA A 5 -18.34 -5.14 -7.45
N GLN A 6 -18.50 -5.19 -6.12
CA GLN A 6 -18.25 -4.04 -5.23
C GLN A 6 -16.80 -3.55 -5.29
N ILE A 7 -15.84 -4.48 -5.27
CA ILE A 7 -14.41 -4.15 -5.31
C ILE A 7 -14.04 -3.55 -6.66
N THR A 8 -14.51 -4.15 -7.75
CA THR A 8 -14.28 -3.63 -9.09
C THR A 8 -14.85 -2.22 -9.24
N ALA A 9 -16.10 -2.01 -8.82
CA ALA A 9 -16.74 -0.70 -8.85
C ALA A 9 -15.95 0.33 -8.02
N LEU A 10 -15.47 -0.06 -6.84
CA LEU A 10 -14.71 0.84 -5.98
C LEU A 10 -13.36 1.22 -6.58
N HIS A 11 -12.63 0.28 -7.20
CA HIS A 11 -11.38 0.59 -7.91
C HIS A 11 -11.62 1.50 -9.12
N LEU A 12 -12.72 1.30 -9.86
CA LEU A 12 -13.12 2.20 -10.95
C LEU A 12 -13.43 3.60 -10.43
N ILE A 13 -14.15 3.73 -9.31
CA ILE A 13 -14.41 5.03 -8.68
C ILE A 13 -13.09 5.70 -8.27
N ILE A 14 -12.20 4.98 -7.57
CA ILE A 14 -10.91 5.53 -7.14
C ILE A 14 -10.09 6.01 -8.33
N GLY A 15 -9.91 5.17 -9.36
CA GLY A 15 -9.12 5.52 -10.54
C GLY A 15 -9.73 6.63 -11.39
N THR A 16 -11.06 6.73 -11.43
CA THR A 16 -11.75 7.82 -12.13
C THR A 16 -11.60 9.12 -11.34
N LEU A 17 -11.93 9.11 -10.06
CA LEU A 17 -11.88 10.27 -9.18
C LEU A 17 -10.46 10.86 -9.08
N GLN A 18 -9.43 9.99 -9.07
CA GLN A 18 -8.02 10.40 -9.08
C GLN A 18 -7.67 11.30 -10.27
N ARG A 19 -8.31 11.11 -11.43
CA ARG A 19 -8.05 11.89 -12.65
C ARG A 19 -9.03 13.05 -12.88
N MET A 20 -10.03 13.20 -12.01
CA MET A 20 -11.02 14.27 -12.15
C MET A 20 -10.55 15.55 -11.46
N ASN A 21 -10.38 16.60 -12.25
CA ASN A 21 -10.03 17.96 -11.82
C ASN A 21 -11.22 18.94 -11.92
N ILE A 22 -12.39 18.47 -12.36
CA ILE A 22 -13.58 19.33 -12.58
C ILE A 22 -14.35 19.69 -11.29
N PHE A 23 -14.04 19.03 -10.17
CA PHE A 23 -14.72 19.25 -8.91
C PHE A 23 -14.03 20.33 -8.09
N GLY A 24 -14.80 21.30 -7.59
CA GLY A 24 -14.33 22.22 -6.55
C GLY A 24 -13.93 21.47 -5.26
N VAL A 25 -13.12 22.13 -4.44
CA VAL A 25 -12.45 21.55 -3.25
C VAL A 25 -13.42 20.80 -2.32
N GLU A 26 -14.57 21.39 -1.97
CA GLU A 26 -15.56 20.77 -1.07
C GLU A 26 -16.17 19.49 -1.63
N ASN A 27 -16.53 19.50 -2.92
CA ASN A 27 -17.09 18.34 -3.60
C ASN A 27 -16.04 17.23 -3.74
N ARG A 28 -14.79 17.60 -4.06
CA ARG A 28 -13.68 16.65 -4.16
C ARG A 28 -13.37 16.01 -2.81
N ASP A 29 -13.35 16.78 -1.73
CA ASP A 29 -13.14 16.27 -0.37
C ASP A 29 -14.28 15.33 0.05
N THR A 30 -15.53 15.71 -0.20
CA THR A 30 -16.71 14.88 0.09
C THR A 30 -16.67 13.54 -0.64
N LEU A 31 -16.37 13.54 -1.95
CA LEU A 31 -16.27 12.31 -2.74
C LEU A 31 -15.12 11.42 -2.25
N THR A 32 -13.99 12.01 -1.90
CA THR A 32 -12.81 11.30 -1.38
C THR A 32 -13.09 10.67 -0.02
N HIS A 33 -13.73 11.43 0.88
CA HIS A 33 -14.13 10.96 2.20
C HIS A 33 -15.13 9.81 2.10
N LYS A 34 -16.16 9.93 1.26
CA LYS A 34 -17.14 8.85 1.01
C LYS A 34 -16.46 7.61 0.44
N THR A 35 -15.61 7.77 -0.57
CA THR A 35 -14.89 6.65 -1.23
C THR A 35 -14.01 5.90 -0.24
N THR A 36 -13.23 6.64 0.57
CA THR A 36 -12.39 6.07 1.64
C THR A 36 -13.23 5.44 2.76
N GLY A 37 -14.40 6.00 3.04
CA GLY A 37 -15.37 5.42 3.98
C GLY A 37 -15.92 4.09 3.49
N TYR A 38 -16.20 3.94 2.19
CA TYR A 38 -16.68 2.69 1.60
C TYR A 38 -15.58 1.62 1.51
N SER A 39 -14.33 1.98 1.15
CA SER A 39 -13.22 1.02 1.12
C SER A 39 -13.01 0.35 2.47
N ALA A 40 -13.15 1.12 3.54
CA ALA A 40 -13.06 0.63 4.90
C ALA A 40 -14.26 -0.22 5.38
N LYS A 41 -15.33 -0.38 4.60
CA LYS A 41 -16.51 -1.18 4.97
C LYS A 41 -16.60 -2.51 4.23
N LEU A 42 -15.62 -2.82 3.37
CA LEU A 42 -15.56 -4.11 2.69
C LEU A 42 -15.43 -5.27 3.70
N LEU A 43 -16.15 -6.36 3.44
CA LEU A 43 -16.27 -7.49 4.35
C LEU A 43 -14.98 -8.31 4.44
N LYS A 44 -14.33 -8.55 3.29
CA LYS A 44 -13.11 -9.34 3.21
C LYS A 44 -11.90 -8.46 3.48
N LYS A 45 -11.07 -8.84 4.45
CA LYS A 45 -9.89 -8.07 4.84
C LYS A 45 -8.89 -7.82 3.70
N PRO A 46 -8.54 -8.80 2.85
CA PRO A 46 -7.65 -8.53 1.73
C PRO A 46 -8.21 -7.46 0.80
N ASP A 47 -9.50 -7.53 0.50
CA ASP A 47 -10.18 -6.57 -0.38
C ASP A 47 -10.28 -5.18 0.27
N GLN A 48 -10.60 -5.14 1.57
CA GLN A 48 -10.58 -3.94 2.40
C GLN A 48 -9.20 -3.28 2.38
N CYS A 49 -8.13 -4.07 2.56
CA CYS A 49 -6.75 -3.59 2.54
C CYS A 49 -6.40 -2.95 1.21
N ARG A 50 -6.69 -3.66 0.10
CA ARG A 50 -6.39 -3.20 -1.26
C ARG A 50 -7.12 -1.91 -1.62
N ALA A 51 -8.40 -1.84 -1.31
CA ALA A 51 -9.18 -0.64 -1.54
C ALA A 51 -8.70 0.54 -0.67
N VAL A 52 -8.30 0.29 0.58
CA VAL A 52 -7.81 1.34 1.49
C VAL A 52 -6.47 1.90 1.05
N TYR A 53 -5.48 1.07 0.69
CA TYR A 53 -4.24 1.63 0.15
C TYR A 53 -4.48 2.28 -1.22
N ALA A 54 -5.44 1.82 -2.02
CA ALA A 54 -5.74 2.44 -3.31
C ALA A 54 -6.27 3.87 -3.13
N CYS A 55 -7.05 4.13 -2.07
CA CYS A 55 -7.50 5.48 -1.71
C CYS A 55 -6.36 6.46 -1.42
N SER A 56 -5.13 6.01 -1.11
CA SER A 56 -3.99 6.91 -0.90
C SER A 56 -3.72 7.79 -2.12
N HIS A 57 -3.94 7.27 -3.34
CA HIS A 57 -3.78 8.02 -4.58
C HIS A 57 -4.80 9.15 -4.76
N LEU A 58 -5.90 9.17 -3.99
CA LEU A 58 -6.86 10.29 -4.02
C LEU A 58 -6.33 11.54 -3.29
N PHE A 59 -5.27 11.39 -2.49
CA PHE A 59 -4.66 12.44 -1.68
C PHE A 59 -3.31 12.89 -2.23
N TRP A 60 -2.88 12.36 -3.38
CA TRP A 60 -1.65 12.75 -4.04
C TRP A 60 -1.76 12.67 -5.56
N THR A 61 -1.66 13.82 -6.22
CA THR A 61 -1.68 13.95 -7.69
C THR A 61 -0.62 14.96 -8.11
N ASP A 62 0.21 14.61 -9.09
CA ASP A 62 1.36 15.43 -9.53
C ASP A 62 0.96 16.56 -10.52
N ASP A 63 -0.30 16.99 -10.50
CA ASP A 63 -0.80 18.07 -11.35
C ASP A 63 -0.58 19.44 -10.67
N GLN A 64 -0.53 20.53 -11.45
CA GLN A 64 -0.22 21.88 -10.95
C GLN A 64 -1.19 22.36 -9.85
N ASP A 65 -2.45 21.97 -9.93
CA ASP A 65 -3.51 22.22 -8.93
C ASP A 65 -3.92 20.93 -8.21
N GLY A 66 -3.03 19.94 -8.20
CA GLY A 66 -3.23 18.64 -7.62
C GLY A 66 -3.29 18.65 -6.10
N ILE A 67 -3.99 17.68 -5.52
CA ILE A 67 -3.96 17.44 -4.08
C ILE A 67 -2.59 16.86 -3.72
N MET A 68 -1.87 17.47 -2.77
CA MET A 68 -0.58 17.00 -2.27
C MET A 68 -0.62 16.83 -0.75
N ASP A 69 -1.48 15.94 -0.26
CA ASP A 69 -1.68 15.69 1.17
C ASP A 69 -0.98 14.40 1.62
N GLY A 70 0.31 14.53 1.93
CA GLY A 70 1.15 13.43 2.39
C GLY A 70 0.72 12.79 3.72
N GLU A 71 0.08 13.56 4.60
CA GLU A 71 -0.45 13.06 5.88
C GLU A 71 -1.62 12.09 5.64
N ARG A 72 -2.55 12.44 4.74
CA ARG A 72 -3.67 11.55 4.38
C ARG A 72 -3.22 10.35 3.55
N VAL A 73 -2.17 10.49 2.73
CA VAL A 73 -1.51 9.34 2.09
C VAL A 73 -1.00 8.37 3.16
N LEU A 74 -0.19 8.84 4.11
CA LEU A 74 0.36 8.01 5.16
C LEU A 74 -0.74 7.39 6.04
N LEU A 75 -1.81 8.13 6.33
CA LEU A 75 -2.97 7.63 7.07
C LEU A 75 -3.61 6.41 6.37
N CYS A 76 -3.79 6.48 5.05
CA CYS A 76 -4.32 5.36 4.27
C CYS A 76 -3.39 4.14 4.32
N LEU A 77 -2.08 4.35 4.15
CA LEU A 77 -1.09 3.26 4.17
C LEU A 77 -0.98 2.62 5.56
N LYS A 78 -0.96 3.42 6.64
CA LYS A 78 -1.00 2.92 8.03
C LYS A 78 -2.29 2.13 8.30
N ARG A 79 -3.43 2.59 7.79
CA ARG A 79 -4.70 1.86 7.93
C ARG A 79 -4.68 0.54 7.16
N ALA A 80 -4.16 0.53 5.93
CA ALA A 80 -3.99 -0.70 5.16
C ALA A 80 -3.09 -1.70 5.89
N LEU A 81 -1.97 -1.24 6.46
CA LEU A 81 -1.07 -2.06 7.25
C LEU A 81 -1.74 -2.68 8.49
N ARG A 82 -2.59 -1.93 9.21
CA ARG A 82 -3.40 -2.49 10.31
C ARG A 82 -4.38 -3.57 9.83
N ILE A 83 -4.98 -3.38 8.66
CA ILE A 83 -5.91 -4.36 8.08
C ILE A 83 -5.15 -5.63 7.63
N ALA A 84 -3.97 -5.47 7.03
CA ALA A 84 -3.10 -6.59 6.64
C ALA A 84 -2.67 -7.42 7.86
N ASN A 85 -2.26 -6.76 8.95
CA ASN A 85 -1.95 -7.43 10.23
C ASN A 85 -3.16 -8.21 10.77
N ALA A 86 -4.35 -7.61 10.77
CA ALA A 86 -5.56 -8.31 11.20
C ALA A 86 -5.90 -9.51 10.30
N ALA A 87 -5.67 -9.40 8.98
CA ALA A 87 -5.86 -10.50 8.04
C ALA A 87 -4.88 -11.65 8.33
N GLN A 88 -3.60 -11.33 8.57
CA GLN A 88 -2.55 -12.29 8.91
C GLN A 88 -2.87 -13.04 10.20
N GLN A 89 -3.25 -12.32 11.25
CA GLN A 89 -3.63 -12.92 12.54
C GLN A 89 -4.82 -13.86 12.42
N MET A 90 -5.86 -13.49 11.66
CA MET A 90 -7.01 -14.36 11.45
C MET A 90 -6.67 -15.64 10.68
N ALA A 91 -5.77 -15.54 9.71
CA ALA A 91 -5.29 -16.71 8.97
C ALA A 91 -4.51 -17.65 9.91
N ASN A 92 -3.56 -17.12 10.69
CA ASN A 92 -2.77 -17.91 11.64
C ASN A 92 -3.63 -18.66 12.69
N VAL A 93 -4.78 -18.10 13.08
CA VAL A 93 -5.74 -18.75 14.00
C VAL A 93 -6.58 -19.84 13.30
N SER A 94 -6.86 -19.68 12.01
CA SER A 94 -7.56 -20.68 11.20
C SER A 94 -6.59 -21.80 10.83
N LYS A 95 -6.47 -22.81 11.71
CA LYS A 95 -5.61 -23.98 11.53
C LYS A 95 -5.73 -24.55 10.10
N GLY A 96 -4.71 -24.32 9.26
CA GLY A 96 -4.63 -24.82 7.89
C GLY A 96 -4.47 -23.75 6.79
N SER A 97 -4.52 -22.46 7.12
CA SER A 97 -4.18 -21.39 6.17
C SER A 97 -3.22 -20.40 6.82
N SER A 98 -1.94 -20.45 6.47
CA SER A 98 -1.06 -19.33 6.78
C SER A 98 -1.53 -18.08 6.04
N GLY A 99 -1.47 -16.93 6.71
CA GLY A 99 -1.78 -15.67 6.06
C GLY A 99 -0.73 -15.38 5.00
N SER A 100 -1.16 -15.03 3.78
CA SER A 100 -0.21 -14.66 2.75
C SER A 100 0.36 -13.27 3.03
N VAL A 101 1.68 -13.19 3.15
CA VAL A 101 2.42 -11.93 3.33
C VAL A 101 2.29 -10.96 2.13
N ILE A 102 1.63 -11.39 1.05
CA ILE A 102 1.40 -10.60 -0.17
C ILE A 102 0.85 -9.21 0.13
N LEU A 103 -0.08 -9.05 1.07
CA LEU A 103 -0.64 -7.73 1.39
C LEU A 103 0.42 -6.76 1.93
N PHE A 104 1.37 -7.25 2.74
CA PHE A 104 2.47 -6.42 3.23
C PHE A 104 3.41 -6.00 2.10
N ILE A 105 3.70 -6.92 1.16
CA ILE A 105 4.53 -6.63 -0.02
C ILE A 105 3.83 -5.63 -0.94
N GLU A 106 2.52 -5.76 -1.17
CA GLU A 106 1.72 -4.79 -1.93
C GLU A 106 1.78 -3.39 -1.27
N ILE A 107 1.60 -3.32 0.05
CA ILE A 107 1.70 -2.07 0.81
C ILE A 107 3.12 -1.48 0.71
N LEU A 108 4.17 -2.30 0.81
CA LEU A 108 5.56 -1.86 0.64
C LEU A 108 5.76 -1.20 -0.73
N ASN A 109 5.25 -1.80 -1.80
CA ASN A 109 5.31 -1.20 -3.13
C ASN A 109 4.56 0.14 -3.21
N LYS A 110 3.50 0.34 -2.42
CA LYS A 110 2.84 1.65 -2.30
C LYS A 110 3.68 2.65 -1.53
N TYR A 111 4.33 2.26 -0.43
CA TYR A 111 5.28 3.12 0.27
C TYR A 111 6.42 3.55 -0.67
N LEU A 112 7.02 2.62 -1.42
CA LEU A 112 8.08 2.92 -2.40
C LEU A 112 7.63 3.91 -3.48
N TYR A 113 6.42 3.73 -4.02
CA TYR A 113 5.84 4.68 -4.99
C TYR A 113 5.79 6.10 -4.42
N PHE A 114 5.25 6.28 -3.21
CA PHE A 114 5.13 7.62 -2.60
C PHE A 114 6.45 8.18 -2.08
N PHE A 115 7.39 7.31 -1.71
CA PHE A 115 8.76 7.71 -1.38
C PHE A 115 9.44 8.38 -2.58
N GLU A 116 9.24 7.83 -3.78
CA GLU A 116 9.76 8.39 -5.03
C GLU A 116 9.08 9.69 -5.44
N LYS A 117 7.82 9.89 -5.04
CA LYS A 117 7.13 11.18 -5.15
C LYS A 117 7.65 12.23 -4.17
N GLY A 118 8.55 11.86 -3.26
CA GLY A 118 9.16 12.79 -2.32
C GLY A 118 8.23 13.22 -1.19
N ILE A 119 7.23 12.40 -0.85
CA ILE A 119 6.32 12.70 0.27
C ILE A 119 7.12 12.68 1.58
N PRO A 120 7.23 13.81 2.33
CA PRO A 120 8.08 13.89 3.53
C PRO A 120 7.71 12.89 4.63
N GLN A 121 6.42 12.57 4.75
CA GLN A 121 5.88 11.62 5.71
C GLN A 121 6.31 10.17 5.44
N ILE A 122 6.75 9.87 4.22
CA ILE A 122 7.22 8.54 3.83
C ILE A 122 8.74 8.54 3.94
N THR A 123 9.25 7.99 5.04
CA THR A 123 10.69 7.96 5.33
C THR A 123 11.30 6.60 4.99
N ASN A 124 12.62 6.59 4.78
CA ASN A 124 13.40 5.37 4.66
C ASN A 124 13.23 4.45 5.88
N THR A 125 13.11 5.00 7.10
CA THR A 125 12.82 4.24 8.32
C THR A 125 11.53 3.43 8.19
N VAL A 126 10.42 4.05 7.76
CA VAL A 126 9.14 3.34 7.63
C VAL A 126 9.21 2.23 6.58
N ILE A 127 9.97 2.44 5.50
CA ILE A 127 10.21 1.41 4.48
C ILE A 127 11.04 0.25 5.05
N GLN A 128 12.10 0.57 5.79
CA GLN A 128 12.97 -0.41 6.44
C GLN A 128 12.18 -1.27 7.45
N ASP A 129 11.40 -0.64 8.33
CA ASP A 129 10.57 -1.33 9.31
C ASP A 129 9.58 -2.31 8.64
N LEU A 130 9.02 -1.92 7.48
CA LEU A 130 8.09 -2.76 6.75
C LEU A 130 8.79 -3.93 6.04
N ILE A 131 10.01 -3.74 5.54
CA ILE A 131 10.84 -4.83 4.99
C ILE A 131 11.15 -5.85 6.09
N GLU A 132 11.54 -5.37 7.28
CA GLU A 132 11.82 -6.23 8.44
C GLU A 132 10.58 -6.99 8.89
N LEU A 133 9.43 -6.33 8.97
CA LEU A 133 8.15 -6.98 9.26
C LEU A 133 7.83 -8.09 8.26
N ILE A 134 8.01 -7.85 6.94
CA ILE A 134 7.79 -8.88 5.92
C ILE A 134 8.74 -10.07 6.12
N ARG A 135 10.02 -9.83 6.44
CA ARG A 135 10.98 -10.91 6.72
C ARG A 135 10.54 -11.74 7.93
N THR A 136 10.11 -11.10 9.02
CA THR A 136 9.62 -11.78 10.23
C THR A 136 8.37 -12.60 9.96
N GLU A 137 7.36 -12.03 9.29
CA GLU A 137 6.12 -12.76 8.99
C GLU A 137 6.36 -13.96 8.07
N LYS A 138 7.31 -13.84 7.13
CA LYS A 138 7.73 -14.97 6.27
C LYS A 138 8.43 -16.09 7.03
N GLN A 139 9.21 -15.76 8.06
CA GLN A 139 9.88 -16.77 8.89
C GLN A 139 8.92 -17.48 9.84
N ASN A 140 7.90 -16.77 10.30
CA ASN A 140 6.87 -17.32 11.19
C ASN A 140 5.89 -18.26 10.47
N ASP A 141 5.78 -18.14 9.15
CA ASP A 141 4.98 -19.04 8.33
C ASP A 141 5.63 -20.44 8.29
N SER A 142 5.12 -21.36 9.11
CA SER A 142 5.63 -22.72 9.26
C SER A 142 5.21 -23.66 8.11
N SER A 143 4.41 -23.15 7.16
CA SER A 143 3.97 -23.88 5.97
C SER A 143 4.96 -23.64 4.83
N ALA A 144 4.99 -24.53 3.82
CA ALA A 144 5.85 -24.36 2.64
C ALA A 144 5.69 -22.94 2.10
N SER A 145 6.79 -22.21 2.00
CA SER A 145 6.79 -20.80 1.64
C SER A 145 6.09 -20.60 0.31
N ASP A 146 5.12 -19.67 0.27
CA ASP A 146 4.37 -19.34 -0.95
C ASP A 146 5.35 -18.83 -2.03
N PRO A 147 5.63 -19.59 -3.11
CA PRO A 147 6.63 -19.22 -4.10
C PRO A 147 6.30 -17.91 -4.81
N SER A 148 5.01 -17.57 -4.91
CA SER A 148 4.54 -16.30 -5.48
C SER A 148 4.93 -15.13 -4.59
N ALA A 149 4.70 -15.26 -3.27
CA ALA A 149 5.10 -14.25 -2.29
C ALA A 149 6.63 -14.10 -2.20
N GLU A 150 7.38 -15.19 -2.35
CA GLU A 150 8.83 -15.15 -2.45
C GLU A 150 9.33 -14.39 -3.67
N ALA A 151 8.85 -14.76 -4.85
CA ALA A 151 9.23 -14.11 -6.10
C ALA A 151 8.86 -12.61 -6.09
N PHE A 152 7.70 -12.26 -5.55
CA PHE A 152 7.25 -10.87 -5.48
C PHE A 152 8.09 -10.04 -4.52
N PHE A 153 8.41 -10.57 -3.33
CA PHE A 153 9.27 -9.86 -2.38
C PHE A 153 10.70 -9.71 -2.92
N ALA A 154 11.26 -10.78 -3.51
CA ALA A 154 12.59 -10.75 -4.12
C ALA A 154 12.66 -9.72 -5.27
N SER A 155 11.60 -9.62 -6.08
CA SER A 155 11.50 -8.60 -7.13
C SER A 155 11.45 -7.18 -6.56
N THR A 156 10.74 -6.99 -5.46
CA THR A 156 10.67 -5.70 -4.74
C THR A 156 12.04 -5.32 -4.16
N LEU A 157 12.77 -6.26 -3.54
CA LEU A 157 14.12 -6.00 -3.02
C LEU A 157 15.12 -5.70 -4.14
N ARG A 158 15.03 -6.42 -5.28
CA ARG A 158 15.85 -6.12 -6.46
C ARG A 158 15.57 -4.73 -7.01
N TYR A 159 14.31 -4.29 -6.99
CA TYR A 159 13.96 -2.93 -7.37
C TYR A 159 14.62 -1.89 -6.47
N ILE A 160 14.56 -2.08 -5.14
CA ILE A 160 15.22 -1.19 -4.17
C ILE A 160 16.73 -1.12 -4.47
N GLU A 161 17.37 -2.27 -4.71
CA GLU A 161 18.81 -2.31 -5.01
C GLU A 161 19.15 -1.64 -6.35
N PHE A 162 18.31 -1.81 -7.37
CA PHE A 162 18.45 -1.11 -8.64
C PHE A 162 18.32 0.42 -8.47
N GLN A 163 17.42 0.89 -7.61
CA GLN A 163 17.28 2.33 -7.35
C GLN A 163 18.51 2.93 -6.67
N LYS A 164 19.22 2.20 -5.80
CA LYS A 164 20.49 2.65 -5.22
C LYS A 164 21.56 2.90 -6.29
N GLN A 165 21.62 2.04 -7.30
CA GLN A 165 22.63 2.08 -8.35
C GLN A 165 22.42 3.25 -9.33
N LYS A 166 21.24 3.88 -9.37
CA LYS A 166 20.98 5.01 -10.27
C LYS A 166 21.77 6.28 -9.93
N GLY A 167 22.30 6.39 -8.71
CA GLY A 167 22.94 7.60 -8.23
C GLY A 167 21.99 8.80 -8.14
N GLY A 168 22.57 10.00 -7.93
CA GLY A 168 21.82 11.23 -7.73
C GLY A 168 20.93 11.22 -6.48
N SER A 169 20.01 12.18 -6.39
CA SER A 169 19.18 12.37 -5.18
C SER A 169 18.25 11.19 -4.87
N ILE A 170 17.85 10.40 -5.89
CA ILE A 170 17.06 9.18 -5.68
C ILE A 170 17.95 8.07 -5.14
N GLY A 171 19.14 7.84 -5.71
CA GLY A 171 20.08 6.83 -5.21
C GLY A 171 20.46 7.05 -3.75
N GLU A 172 20.79 8.29 -3.38
CA GLU A 172 21.14 8.69 -2.00
C GLU A 172 19.99 8.42 -1.00
N LYS A 173 18.74 8.66 -1.41
CA LYS A 173 17.56 8.34 -0.60
C LYS A 173 17.42 6.85 -0.33
N TYR A 174 17.69 6.03 -1.35
CA TYR A 174 17.58 4.57 -1.30
C TYR A 174 18.76 3.90 -0.59
N GLU A 175 19.93 4.53 -0.53
CA GLU A 175 21.13 4.01 0.14
C GLU A 175 20.90 3.76 1.64
N GLN A 176 20.00 4.52 2.26
CA GLN A 176 19.61 4.38 3.66
C GLN A 176 18.70 3.15 3.93
N ILE A 177 18.25 2.44 2.88
CA ILE A 177 17.36 1.28 2.99
C ILE A 177 18.17 -0.03 2.80
N LYS A 178 18.15 -0.90 3.81
CA LYS A 178 18.86 -2.20 3.81
C LYS A 178 18.00 -3.30 3.18
N ALA A 179 18.14 -3.44 1.86
CA ALA A 179 17.46 -4.46 1.06
C ALA A 179 18.05 -5.88 1.25
N SER A 180 19.30 -5.98 1.67
CA SER A 180 20.04 -7.21 1.99
C SER A 180 20.25 -7.38 3.49
#